data_AF-A0A1V5GUL7-F1
#
_entry.id   AF-A0A1V5GUL7-F1
#
_cell.length_a   1.000
_cell.length_b   1.000
_cell.length_c   1.000
_cell.angle_alpha   90.00
_cell.angle_beta   90.00
_cell.angle_gamma   90.00
#
_symmetry.space_group_name_H-M   'P 1'
#
loop_
_entity.id
_entity.type
_entity.pdbx_description
1 polymer ?
#
loop_
_entity_poly.entity_id
_entity_poly.type
_entity_poly.pdbx_seq_one_letter_code
_entity_poly.pdbx_strand_id
1 'polypeptide(L)'
;MANIRGEGAERSPNAKERIRDILGLPDAPPLVKAEAFEALLALTSEELLAQSRQSLGQAGVGESALREVDESLEQDLADYSQLDPQSRDSLRTAEFLFRQERQIGGDIDFSRNIGFSFCFAVENESKRCLARKLHRMLSNPQFYTIIDQLLEGPTRHLGVFFHQSLLQLQRDAPMSFSIDNVRQVFHRILEHRERYKPDGLKAIAILILCFGRTYDVRTARSRISIENPLALRGLNDDSDIILLAQRLSRLQHYRNPYIHPEISEMEAITAIRQEALACLNVIRRIG
;
A
#
# COMPACT_ATOMS: atom_id res chain seq x y z
N MET A 1 13.88 0.39 -41.28
CA MET A 1 14.16 1.42 -40.25
C MET A 1 13.00 2.38 -40.21
N ALA A 2 12.06 2.17 -39.30
CA ALA A 2 10.99 3.11 -39.00
C ALA A 2 11.06 3.43 -37.52
N ASN A 3 11.22 4.72 -37.24
CA ASN A 3 11.53 5.32 -35.97
C ASN A 3 10.21 5.54 -35.21
N ILE A 4 9.86 4.64 -34.29
CA ILE A 4 8.73 4.86 -33.37
C ILE A 4 9.32 5.36 -32.05
N ARG A 5 9.57 6.67 -32.01
CA ARG A 5 9.57 7.44 -30.77
C ARG A 5 8.12 7.86 -30.53
N GLY A 6 7.37 7.09 -29.73
CA GLY A 6 6.21 7.62 -29.00
C GLY A 6 6.74 8.06 -27.64
N GLU A 7 6.88 9.35 -27.38
CA GLU A 7 5.82 10.25 -26.93
C GLU A 7 5.25 9.79 -25.58
N GLY A 8 5.39 10.69 -24.61
CA GLY A 8 5.01 10.47 -23.22
C GLY A 8 3.56 10.02 -23.10
N ALA A 9 3.31 9.22 -22.07
CA ALA A 9 1.99 8.79 -21.68
C ALA A 9 1.07 10.01 -21.42
N GLU A 10 0.44 10.53 -22.46
CA GLU A 10 -0.79 11.30 -22.34
C GLU A 10 -1.85 10.36 -21.76
N ARG A 11 -2.07 10.50 -20.46
CA ARG A 11 -3.10 9.79 -19.69
C ARG A 11 -4.46 10.12 -20.29
N SER A 12 -5.00 9.23 -21.12
CA SER A 12 -6.29 9.41 -21.78
C SER A 12 -7.43 9.53 -20.75
N PRO A 13 -8.29 10.58 -20.81
CA PRO A 13 -9.48 10.75 -19.97
C PRO A 13 -10.40 9.51 -19.95
N ASN A 14 -10.39 8.76 -21.05
CA ASN A 14 -11.19 7.56 -21.29
C ASN A 14 -10.83 6.39 -20.34
N ALA A 15 -9.60 6.36 -19.80
CA ALA A 15 -9.19 5.27 -18.90
C ALA A 15 -9.93 5.31 -17.55
N LYS A 16 -10.17 6.50 -16.97
CA LYS A 16 -10.87 6.66 -15.69
C LYS A 16 -12.34 6.26 -15.81
N GLU A 17 -13.00 6.68 -16.89
CA GLU A 17 -14.40 6.35 -17.16
C GLU A 17 -14.60 4.85 -17.36
N ARG A 18 -13.78 4.21 -18.19
CA ARG A 18 -13.86 2.75 -18.40
C ARG A 18 -13.65 1.94 -17.12
N ILE A 19 -12.77 2.39 -16.23
CA ILE A 19 -12.56 1.72 -14.93
C ILE A 19 -13.79 1.92 -14.02
N ARG A 20 -14.39 3.11 -14.02
CA ARG A 20 -15.66 3.36 -13.29
C ARG A 20 -16.79 2.50 -13.83
N ASP A 21 -16.87 2.29 -15.14
CA ASP A 21 -17.85 1.39 -15.75
C ASP A 21 -17.69 -0.05 -15.23
N ILE A 22 -16.45 -0.55 -15.12
CA ILE A 22 -16.16 -1.88 -14.54
C ILE A 22 -16.61 -1.96 -13.08
N LEU A 23 -16.39 -0.90 -12.29
CA LEU A 23 -16.84 -0.84 -10.89
C LEU A 23 -18.37 -0.79 -10.77
N GLY A 24 -19.05 -0.20 -11.77
CA GLY A 24 -20.50 -0.12 -11.85
C GLY A 24 -21.18 -1.41 -12.31
N LEU A 25 -20.43 -2.41 -12.81
CA LEU A 25 -20.99 -3.69 -13.23
C LEU A 25 -21.51 -4.47 -12.00
N PRO A 26 -22.82 -4.81 -11.93
CA PRO A 26 -23.38 -5.50 -10.77
C PRO A 26 -22.73 -6.87 -10.56
N ASP A 27 -22.53 -7.64 -11.64
CA ASP A 27 -22.04 -9.02 -11.61
C ASP A 27 -20.52 -9.19 -11.71
N ALA A 28 -19.74 -8.10 -11.70
CA ALA A 28 -18.29 -8.23 -11.74
C ALA A 28 -17.77 -8.92 -10.47
N PRO A 29 -16.90 -9.94 -10.58
CA PRO A 29 -16.35 -10.64 -9.42
C PRO A 29 -15.68 -9.68 -8.43
N PRO A 30 -15.73 -9.94 -7.11
CA PRO A 30 -15.13 -9.06 -6.10
C PRO A 30 -13.63 -8.79 -6.36
N LEU A 31 -12.89 -9.79 -6.84
CA LEU A 31 -11.49 -9.65 -7.22
C LEU A 31 -11.29 -8.66 -8.38
N VAL A 32 -12.18 -8.67 -9.37
CA VAL A 32 -12.13 -7.75 -10.52
C VAL A 32 -12.46 -6.33 -10.07
N LYS A 33 -13.48 -6.15 -9.23
CA LYS A 33 -13.80 -4.85 -8.61
C LYS A 33 -12.64 -4.35 -7.75
N ALA A 34 -11.94 -5.26 -7.07
CA ALA A 34 -10.76 -4.94 -6.28
C ALA A 34 -9.65 -4.31 -7.12
N GLU A 35 -9.27 -4.99 -8.20
CA GLU A 35 -8.19 -4.55 -9.10
C GLU A 35 -8.57 -3.29 -9.88
N ALA A 36 -9.82 -3.20 -10.35
CA ALA A 36 -10.32 -2.00 -11.02
C ALA A 36 -10.26 -0.78 -10.10
N PHE A 37 -10.65 -0.93 -8.84
CA PHE A 37 -10.58 0.18 -7.89
C PHE A 37 -9.14 0.58 -7.56
N GLU A 38 -8.21 -0.37 -7.40
CA GLU A 38 -6.79 -0.06 -7.20
C GLU A 38 -6.22 0.73 -8.39
N ALA A 39 -6.58 0.35 -9.61
CA ALA A 39 -6.20 1.08 -10.81
C ALA A 39 -6.81 2.50 -10.83
N LEU A 40 -8.06 2.66 -10.41
CA LEU A 40 -8.70 3.98 -10.31
C LEU A 40 -8.00 4.86 -9.27
N LEU A 41 -7.71 4.32 -8.09
CA LEU A 41 -7.01 4.99 -6.99
C LEU A 41 -5.67 5.57 -7.44
N ALA A 42 -4.88 4.78 -8.17
CA ALA A 42 -3.61 5.23 -8.72
C ALA A 42 -3.76 6.44 -9.68
N LEU A 43 -4.93 6.58 -10.33
CA LEU A 43 -5.24 7.68 -11.25
C LEU A 43 -5.92 8.89 -10.59
N THR A 44 -6.52 8.72 -9.39
CA THR A 44 -7.34 9.75 -8.72
C THR A 44 -6.86 10.14 -7.33
N SER A 45 -5.69 9.67 -6.88
CA SER A 45 -5.17 9.94 -5.53
C SER A 45 -5.10 11.43 -5.19
N GLU A 46 -4.69 12.30 -6.12
CA GLU A 46 -4.67 13.76 -5.91
C GLU A 46 -6.08 14.36 -5.77
N GLU A 47 -7.05 13.86 -6.53
CA GLU A 47 -8.46 14.27 -6.46
C GLU A 47 -9.05 13.89 -5.09
N LEU A 48 -8.77 12.67 -4.60
CA LEU A 48 -9.22 12.18 -3.30
C LEU A 48 -8.61 12.95 -2.13
N LEU A 49 -7.34 13.36 -2.24
CA LEU A 49 -6.71 14.25 -1.27
C LEU A 49 -7.40 15.62 -1.22
N ALA A 50 -7.72 16.19 -2.39
CA ALA A 50 -8.45 17.45 -2.47
C ALA A 50 -9.85 17.34 -1.86
N GLN A 51 -10.56 16.24 -2.13
CA GLN A 51 -11.88 15.94 -1.54
C GLN A 51 -11.82 15.79 -0.01
N SER A 52 -10.78 15.14 0.51
CA SER A 52 -10.58 15.00 1.97
C SER A 52 -10.37 16.36 2.63
N ARG A 53 -9.58 17.25 2.01
CA ARG A 53 -9.39 18.63 2.48
C ARG A 53 -10.66 19.48 2.39
N GLN A 54 -11.46 19.29 1.34
CA GLN A 54 -12.75 19.97 1.22
C GLN A 54 -13.73 19.52 2.30
N SER A 55 -13.75 18.21 2.61
CA SER A 55 -14.58 17.64 3.67
C SER A 55 -14.18 18.17 5.04
N LEU A 56 -12.88 18.38 5.27
CA LEU A 56 -12.36 19.07 6.45
C LEU A 56 -12.96 20.49 6.56
N GLY A 57 -12.95 21.27 5.46
CA GLY A 57 -13.61 22.59 5.44
C GLY A 57 -15.12 22.56 5.74
N GLN A 58 -15.84 21.54 5.26
CA GLN A 58 -17.29 21.35 5.51
C GLN A 58 -17.59 21.01 6.97
N ALA A 59 -16.70 20.29 7.64
CA ALA A 59 -16.83 19.92 9.04
C ALA A 59 -16.54 21.08 10.02
N GLY A 60 -16.32 22.31 9.53
CA GLY A 60 -16.25 23.52 10.37
C GLY A 60 -15.01 23.60 11.24
N VAL A 61 -13.82 23.42 10.63
CA VAL A 61 -12.56 23.33 11.37
C VAL A 61 -12.14 24.66 11.99
N GLY A 62 -12.03 24.69 13.32
CA GLY A 62 -11.31 25.72 14.05
C GLY A 62 -9.84 25.34 14.29
N GLU A 63 -8.95 26.33 14.35
CA GLU A 63 -7.51 26.11 14.64
C GLU A 63 -7.27 25.37 15.97
N SER A 64 -8.12 25.61 16.98
CA SER A 64 -8.03 24.92 18.28
C SER A 64 -8.24 23.41 18.14
N ALA A 65 -9.23 23.00 17.35
CA ALA A 65 -9.55 21.59 17.16
C ALA A 65 -8.44 20.85 16.39
N LEU A 66 -7.75 21.52 15.47
CA LEU A 66 -6.58 20.94 14.80
C LEU A 66 -5.39 20.78 15.75
N ARG A 67 -5.18 21.71 16.69
CA ARG A 67 -4.13 21.58 17.70
C ARG A 67 -4.38 20.40 18.63
N GLU A 68 -5.61 20.21 19.09
CA GLU A 68 -5.99 19.05 19.92
C GLU A 68 -5.82 17.71 19.17
N VAL A 69 -5.99 17.72 17.85
CA VAL A 69 -5.69 16.56 17.00
C VAL A 69 -4.19 16.31 16.96
N ASP A 70 -3.38 17.35 16.70
CA ASP A 70 -1.92 17.23 16.64
C ASP A 70 -1.34 16.74 17.98
N GLU A 71 -1.78 17.30 19.11
CA GLU A 71 -1.34 16.87 20.46
C GLU A 71 -1.64 15.40 20.73
N SER A 72 -2.79 14.92 20.32
CA SER A 72 -3.16 13.52 20.50
C SER A 72 -2.41 12.59 19.55
N LEU A 73 -2.12 13.02 18.32
CA LEU A 73 -1.27 12.25 17.40
C LEU A 73 0.17 12.18 17.89
N GLU A 74 0.68 13.22 18.56
CA GLU A 74 1.99 13.19 19.22
C GLU A 74 2.06 12.19 20.39
N GLN A 75 0.94 11.96 21.09
CA GLN A 75 0.85 10.95 22.14
C GLN A 75 0.81 9.53 21.58
N ASP A 76 0.04 9.32 20.50
CA ASP A 76 -0.16 7.99 19.89
C ASP A 76 1.01 7.56 19.00
N LEU A 77 1.71 8.52 18.40
CA LEU A 77 2.81 8.29 17.48
C LEU A 77 4.03 9.08 17.92
N ALA A 78 5.01 8.35 18.47
CA ALA A 78 6.31 8.93 18.81
C ALA A 78 6.90 9.67 17.60
N ASP A 79 7.46 10.85 17.85
CA ASP A 79 8.09 11.73 16.87
C ASP A 79 7.15 12.12 15.69
N TYR A 80 5.83 12.18 15.86
CA TYR A 80 4.86 12.62 14.83
C TYR A 80 5.31 13.86 14.03
N SER A 81 5.98 14.80 14.70
CA SER A 81 6.56 16.00 14.10
C SER A 81 7.60 15.75 12.99
N GLN A 82 8.24 14.58 12.98
CA GLN A 82 9.26 14.17 12.00
C GLN A 82 8.69 13.44 10.77
N LEU A 83 7.38 13.17 10.74
CA LEU A 83 6.74 12.64 9.54
C LEU A 83 6.88 13.61 8.37
N ASP A 84 6.84 13.06 7.16
CA ASP A 84 6.73 13.89 5.95
C ASP A 84 5.53 14.86 6.07
N PRO A 85 5.68 16.15 5.66
CA PRO A 85 4.62 17.13 5.81
C PRO A 85 3.28 16.70 5.20
N GLN A 86 3.31 15.99 4.06
CA GLN A 86 2.09 15.51 3.41
C GLN A 86 1.49 14.32 4.17
N SER A 87 2.31 13.41 4.70
CA SER A 87 1.85 12.33 5.58
C SER A 87 1.20 12.89 6.84
N ARG A 88 1.82 13.91 7.45
CA ARG A 88 1.33 14.58 8.66
C ARG A 88 -0.01 15.27 8.42
N ASP A 89 -0.12 16.05 7.34
CA ASP A 89 -1.37 16.72 6.96
C ASP A 89 -2.50 15.72 6.70
N SER A 90 -2.19 14.61 6.02
CA SER A 90 -3.16 13.55 5.76
C SER A 90 -3.58 12.82 7.05
N LEU A 91 -2.65 12.53 7.96
CA LEU A 91 -2.95 11.91 9.25
C LEU A 91 -3.81 12.82 10.14
N ARG A 92 -3.47 14.11 10.21
CA ARG A 92 -4.26 15.13 10.90
C ARG A 92 -5.68 15.24 10.34
N THR A 93 -5.81 15.23 9.01
CA THR A 93 -7.11 15.24 8.32
C THR A 93 -7.94 14.02 8.69
N ALA A 94 -7.33 12.83 8.66
CA ALA A 94 -8.01 11.58 9.02
C ALA A 94 -8.50 11.59 10.47
N GLU A 95 -7.64 12.00 11.40
CA GLU A 95 -7.94 12.02 12.83
C GLU A 95 -9.00 13.07 13.19
N PHE A 96 -8.97 14.25 12.55
CA PHE A 96 -10.01 15.25 12.73
C PHE A 96 -11.38 14.72 12.27
N LEU A 97 -11.46 14.17 11.06
CA LEU A 97 -12.71 13.62 10.52
C LEU A 97 -13.21 12.44 11.36
N PHE A 98 -12.31 11.58 11.85
CA PHE A 98 -12.64 10.48 12.75
C PHE A 98 -13.30 10.96 14.06
N ARG A 99 -12.81 12.06 14.64
CA ARG A 99 -13.43 12.65 15.84
C ARG A 99 -14.80 13.27 15.54
N GLN A 100 -14.91 13.97 14.42
CA GLN A 100 -16.17 14.59 14.01
C GLN A 100 -17.26 13.55 13.74
N GLU A 101 -16.93 12.46 13.04
CA GLU A 101 -17.89 11.39 12.76
C GLU A 101 -18.42 10.73 14.05
N ARG A 102 -17.58 10.61 15.09
CA ARG A 102 -18.00 10.17 16.43
C ARG A 102 -18.92 11.15 17.15
N GLN A 103 -18.78 12.44 16.90
CA GLN A 103 -19.54 13.49 17.60
C GLN A 103 -20.89 13.80 16.94
N ILE A 104 -20.94 13.79 15.60
CA ILE A 104 -22.10 14.22 14.82
C ILE A 104 -23.13 13.08 14.65
N GLY A 105 -22.73 11.81 14.78
CA GLY A 105 -23.68 10.70 14.90
C GLY A 105 -24.44 10.32 13.63
N GLY A 106 -23.90 10.62 12.43
CA GLY A 106 -24.36 10.03 11.17
C GLY A 106 -24.94 10.98 10.11
N ASP A 107 -25.03 12.29 10.35
CA ASP A 107 -25.57 13.23 9.34
C ASP A 107 -24.65 13.41 8.11
N ILE A 108 -23.35 13.16 8.26
CA ILE A 108 -22.36 13.19 7.17
C ILE A 108 -21.43 11.98 7.32
N ASP A 109 -21.34 11.16 6.27
CA ASP A 109 -20.43 10.00 6.20
C ASP A 109 -19.05 10.46 5.73
N PHE A 110 -18.07 10.38 6.64
CA PHE A 110 -16.66 10.70 6.36
C PHE A 110 -15.77 9.46 6.24
N SER A 111 -16.33 8.26 6.39
CA SER A 111 -15.60 6.98 6.44
C SER A 111 -14.59 6.81 5.30
N ARG A 112 -14.99 7.15 4.08
CA ARG A 112 -14.14 7.05 2.87
C ARG A 112 -12.94 7.98 2.94
N ASN A 113 -13.14 9.22 3.38
CA ASN A 113 -12.08 10.21 3.49
C ASN A 113 -11.11 9.86 4.61
N ILE A 114 -11.63 9.36 5.73
CA ILE A 114 -10.82 8.88 6.86
C ILE A 114 -9.96 7.69 6.44
N GLY A 115 -10.59 6.65 5.87
CA GLY A 115 -9.90 5.44 5.42
C GLY A 115 -8.84 5.75 4.36
N PHE A 116 -9.17 6.59 3.37
CA PHE A 116 -8.23 7.02 2.36
C PHE A 116 -7.03 7.76 2.97
N SER A 117 -7.28 8.72 3.87
CA SER A 117 -6.26 9.59 4.46
C SER A 117 -5.30 8.84 5.39
N PHE A 118 -5.81 7.95 6.26
CA PHE A 118 -4.94 7.08 7.08
C PHE A 118 -4.02 6.23 6.21
N CYS A 119 -4.59 5.57 5.20
CA CYS A 119 -3.81 4.72 4.32
C CYS A 119 -2.84 5.53 3.44
N PHE A 120 -3.19 6.77 3.08
CA PHE A 120 -2.31 7.67 2.32
C PHE A 120 -1.09 8.07 3.13
N ALA A 121 -1.28 8.45 4.40
CA ALA A 121 -0.18 8.79 5.30
C ALA A 121 0.81 7.61 5.45
N VAL A 122 0.29 6.39 5.65
CA VAL A 122 1.10 5.17 5.76
C VAL A 122 1.85 4.89 4.45
N GLU A 123 1.20 5.03 3.30
CA GLU A 123 1.81 4.76 2.00
C GLU A 123 2.94 5.73 1.69
N ASN A 124 2.70 7.02 1.89
CA ASN A 124 3.68 8.06 1.63
C ASN A 124 4.91 7.89 2.52
N GLU A 125 4.69 7.62 3.81
CA GLU A 125 5.78 7.38 4.75
C GLU A 125 6.56 6.10 4.42
N SER A 126 5.87 5.01 4.06
CA SER A 126 6.50 3.77 3.61
C SER A 126 7.37 4.00 2.37
N LYS A 127 6.86 4.73 1.37
CA LYS A 127 7.59 5.07 0.14
C LYS A 127 8.83 5.89 0.44
N ARG A 128 8.71 6.92 1.26
CA ARG A 128 9.82 7.79 1.69
C ARG A 128 10.92 7.00 2.39
N CYS A 129 10.52 6.20 3.38
CA CYS A 129 11.40 5.36 4.18
C CYS A 129 12.15 4.33 3.31
N LEU A 130 11.44 3.67 2.39
CA LEU A 130 12.02 2.63 1.54
C LEU A 130 12.77 3.17 0.31
N ALA A 131 12.60 4.44 -0.07
CA ALA A 131 13.10 4.98 -1.34
C ALA A 131 14.58 4.68 -1.61
N ARG A 132 15.47 4.98 -0.64
CA ARG A 132 16.92 4.74 -0.79
C ARG A 132 17.27 3.25 -0.84
N LYS A 133 16.55 2.43 -0.07
CA LYS A 133 16.75 0.98 0.02
C LYS A 133 16.29 0.28 -1.26
N LEU A 134 15.11 0.63 -1.73
CA LEU A 134 14.54 0.18 -2.99
C LEU A 134 15.46 0.57 -4.15
N HIS A 135 15.93 1.82 -4.21
CA HIS A 135 16.86 2.25 -5.25
C HIS A 135 18.14 1.40 -5.24
N ARG A 136 18.77 1.20 -4.07
CA ARG A 136 19.96 0.34 -3.94
C ARG A 136 19.71 -1.09 -4.41
N MET A 137 18.58 -1.68 -4.02
CA MET A 137 18.18 -3.03 -4.43
C MET A 137 18.02 -3.11 -5.95
N LEU A 138 17.31 -2.16 -6.56
CA LEU A 138 17.06 -2.13 -8.00
C LEU A 138 18.31 -1.81 -8.83
N SER A 139 19.25 -1.04 -8.29
CA SER A 139 20.53 -0.79 -8.95
C SER A 139 21.47 -1.99 -8.93
N ASN A 140 21.16 -3.07 -8.19
CA ASN A 140 21.94 -4.31 -8.21
C ASN A 140 21.50 -5.22 -9.37
N PRO A 141 22.34 -5.46 -10.39
CA PRO A 141 21.97 -6.32 -11.52
C PRO A 141 21.64 -7.76 -11.13
N GLN A 142 22.25 -8.28 -10.04
CA GLN A 142 22.00 -9.65 -9.57
C GLN A 142 20.59 -9.83 -9.01
N PHE A 143 19.96 -8.74 -8.55
CA PHE A 143 18.59 -8.79 -8.04
C PHE A 143 17.60 -9.26 -9.11
N TYR A 144 17.81 -8.88 -10.37
CA TYR A 144 16.96 -9.34 -11.48
C TYR A 144 17.11 -10.83 -11.74
N THR A 145 18.32 -11.39 -11.54
CA THR A 145 18.55 -12.84 -11.62
C THR A 145 17.80 -13.59 -10.52
N ILE A 146 17.71 -13.02 -9.31
CA ILE A 146 16.90 -13.60 -8.22
C ILE A 146 15.43 -13.64 -8.65
N ILE A 147 14.87 -12.54 -9.17
CA ILE A 147 13.48 -12.51 -9.64
C ILE A 147 13.25 -13.54 -10.75
N ASP A 148 14.14 -13.60 -11.75
CA ASP A 148 14.04 -14.58 -12.84
C ASP A 148 14.12 -16.04 -12.35
N GLN A 149 14.83 -16.32 -11.25
CA GLN A 149 14.88 -17.65 -10.63
C GLN A 149 13.60 -17.99 -9.84
N LEU A 150 12.91 -16.99 -9.31
CA LEU A 150 11.62 -17.14 -8.64
C LEU A 150 10.45 -17.28 -9.63
N LEU A 151 10.69 -16.99 -10.91
CA LEU A 151 9.74 -17.16 -12.00
C LEU A 151 10.08 -18.42 -12.82
N GLU A 152 9.05 -19.10 -13.34
CA GLU A 152 9.18 -20.32 -14.13
C GLU A 152 8.66 -20.16 -15.55
N GLY A 153 9.37 -20.81 -16.49
CA GLY A 153 8.95 -20.99 -17.87
C GLY A 153 8.99 -19.72 -18.73
N PRO A 154 8.66 -19.85 -20.03
CA PRO A 154 8.58 -18.72 -20.95
C PRO A 154 7.44 -17.76 -20.60
N THR A 155 6.41 -18.24 -19.90
CA THR A 155 5.26 -17.44 -19.45
C THR A 155 5.51 -16.68 -18.14
N ARG A 156 6.67 -16.89 -17.50
CA ARG A 156 7.09 -16.20 -16.26
C ARG A 156 6.01 -16.25 -15.18
N HIS A 157 5.49 -17.45 -14.90
CA HIS A 157 4.64 -17.67 -13.73
C HIS A 157 5.49 -17.72 -12.46
N LEU A 158 4.87 -17.57 -11.29
CA LEU A 158 5.58 -17.78 -10.04
C LEU A 158 5.96 -19.25 -9.91
N GLY A 159 7.22 -19.55 -9.58
CA GLY A 159 7.68 -20.93 -9.48
C GLY A 159 6.96 -21.71 -8.39
N VAL A 160 6.69 -22.99 -8.63
CA VAL A 160 5.78 -23.79 -7.78
C VAL A 160 6.26 -23.84 -6.32
N PHE A 161 7.56 -24.01 -6.11
CA PHE A 161 8.14 -24.06 -4.77
C PHE A 161 8.11 -22.70 -4.05
N PHE A 162 8.31 -21.60 -4.78
CA PHE A 162 8.20 -20.27 -4.19
C PHE A 162 6.75 -19.93 -3.86
N HIS A 163 5.82 -20.29 -4.75
CA HIS A 163 4.38 -20.20 -4.50
C HIS A 163 4.00 -20.98 -3.22
N GLN A 164 4.44 -22.23 -3.05
CA GLN A 164 4.18 -22.99 -1.82
C GLN A 164 4.75 -22.32 -0.58
N SER A 165 5.96 -21.76 -0.67
CA SER A 165 6.58 -21.02 0.44
C SER A 165 5.75 -19.79 0.84
N LEU A 166 5.22 -19.04 -0.12
CA LEU A 166 4.32 -17.92 0.16
C LEU A 166 2.99 -18.37 0.77
N LEU A 167 2.40 -19.47 0.28
CA LEU A 167 1.15 -20.00 0.84
C LEU A 167 1.31 -20.44 2.30
N GLN A 168 2.46 -21.01 2.67
CA GLN A 168 2.75 -21.36 4.05
C GLN A 168 2.79 -20.11 4.94
N LEU A 169 3.46 -19.05 4.50
CA LEU A 169 3.47 -17.77 5.22
C LEU A 169 2.06 -17.16 5.35
N GLN A 170 1.28 -17.21 4.28
CA GLN A 170 -0.09 -16.67 4.27
C GLN A 170 -1.06 -17.47 5.13
N ARG A 171 -0.79 -18.77 5.38
CA ARG A 171 -1.59 -19.59 6.28
C ARG A 171 -1.47 -19.13 7.73
N ASP A 172 -0.26 -18.78 8.15
CA ASP A 172 0.03 -18.36 9.52
C ASP A 172 -0.23 -16.85 9.72
N ALA A 173 -0.08 -16.06 8.65
CA ALA A 173 -0.38 -14.64 8.62
C ALA A 173 -1.19 -14.29 7.36
N PRO A 174 -2.54 -14.34 7.39
CA PRO A 174 -3.37 -14.04 6.23
C PRO A 174 -3.09 -12.65 5.65
N MET A 175 -2.76 -12.61 4.35
CA MET A 175 -2.41 -11.39 3.60
C MET A 175 -3.51 -11.06 2.60
N SER A 176 -3.85 -9.79 2.44
CA SER A 176 -4.85 -9.32 1.47
C SER A 176 -4.26 -9.11 0.07
N PHE A 177 -3.45 -10.05 -0.41
CA PHE A 177 -2.97 -10.09 -1.80
C PHE A 177 -2.83 -11.52 -2.33
N SER A 178 -3.05 -11.66 -3.62
CA SER A 178 -2.95 -12.93 -4.33
C SER A 178 -1.53 -13.19 -4.83
N ILE A 179 -1.28 -14.43 -5.24
CA ILE A 179 -0.04 -14.81 -5.92
C ILE A 179 0.09 -14.12 -7.28
N ASP A 180 -1.04 -13.80 -7.93
CA ASP A 180 -1.00 -13.00 -9.15
C ASP A 180 -0.51 -11.58 -8.87
N ASN A 181 -0.87 -10.97 -7.75
CA ASN A 181 -0.32 -9.67 -7.37
C ASN A 181 1.21 -9.74 -7.18
N VAL A 182 1.75 -10.82 -6.59
CA VAL A 182 3.20 -11.03 -6.48
C VAL A 182 3.85 -11.13 -7.85
N ARG A 183 3.26 -11.93 -8.75
CA ARG A 183 3.71 -12.05 -10.14
C ARG A 183 3.70 -10.69 -10.84
N GLN A 184 2.63 -9.91 -10.74
CA GLN A 184 2.51 -8.58 -11.34
C GLN A 184 3.60 -7.63 -10.83
N VAL A 185 3.88 -7.62 -9.52
CA VAL A 185 4.97 -6.82 -8.94
C VAL A 185 6.31 -7.21 -9.55
N PHE A 186 6.61 -8.51 -9.66
CA PHE A 186 7.86 -8.99 -10.22
C PHE A 186 8.01 -8.62 -11.71
N HIS A 187 6.94 -8.76 -12.49
CA HIS A 187 6.93 -8.36 -13.89
C HIS A 187 7.17 -6.86 -14.06
N ARG A 188 6.49 -6.01 -13.27
CA ARG A 188 6.70 -4.56 -13.30
C ARG A 188 8.14 -4.18 -12.90
N ILE A 189 8.75 -4.89 -11.96
CA ILE A 189 10.16 -4.69 -11.60
C ILE A 189 11.07 -5.06 -12.78
N LEU A 190 10.86 -6.20 -13.44
CA LEU A 190 11.68 -6.61 -14.59
C LEU A 190 11.51 -5.66 -15.79
N GLU A 191 10.30 -5.14 -15.98
CA GLU A 191 9.96 -4.20 -17.05
C GLU A 191 10.61 -2.82 -16.83
N HIS A 192 10.46 -2.26 -15.64
CA HIS A 192 10.90 -0.88 -15.35
C HIS A 192 12.28 -0.78 -14.71
N ARG A 193 12.83 -1.87 -14.17
CA ARG A 193 14.15 -1.96 -13.53
C ARG A 193 14.34 -0.86 -12.48
N GLU A 194 15.44 -0.11 -12.56
CA GLU A 194 15.76 1.02 -11.66
C GLU A 194 14.68 2.11 -11.60
N ARG A 195 13.80 2.18 -12.59
CA ARG A 195 12.70 3.15 -12.65
C ARG A 195 11.41 2.64 -12.00
N TYR A 196 11.39 1.39 -11.52
CA TYR A 196 10.24 0.82 -10.85
C TYR A 196 9.87 1.64 -9.60
N LYS A 197 8.57 1.92 -9.45
CA LYS A 197 8.00 2.55 -8.27
C LYS A 197 6.87 1.66 -7.75
N PRO A 198 6.85 1.33 -6.45
CA PRO A 198 5.74 0.58 -5.88
C PRO A 198 4.46 1.42 -5.94
N ASP A 199 3.39 0.76 -6.32
CA ASP A 199 2.08 1.35 -6.54
C ASP A 199 1.13 0.83 -5.44
N GLY A 200 0.79 1.69 -4.48
CA GLY A 200 -0.04 1.33 -3.33
C GLY A 200 0.68 0.53 -2.23
N LEU A 201 -0.03 0.36 -1.12
CA LEU A 201 0.45 -0.36 0.07
C LEU A 201 0.64 -1.87 -0.21
N LYS A 202 -0.13 -2.44 -1.12
CA LYS A 202 -0.01 -3.86 -1.49
C LYS A 202 1.32 -4.18 -2.18
N ALA A 203 1.76 -3.33 -3.12
CA ALA A 203 3.07 -3.51 -3.75
C ALA A 203 4.21 -3.39 -2.71
N ILE A 204 4.08 -2.45 -1.76
CA ILE A 204 5.03 -2.27 -0.67
C ILE A 204 5.06 -3.51 0.25
N ALA A 205 3.88 -4.03 0.61
CA ALA A 205 3.77 -5.26 1.41
C ALA A 205 4.48 -6.44 0.75
N ILE A 206 4.29 -6.63 -0.56
CA ILE A 206 4.96 -7.69 -1.34
C ILE A 206 6.48 -7.49 -1.35
N LEU A 207 6.96 -6.25 -1.54
CA LEU A 207 8.40 -5.97 -1.49
C LEU A 207 9.00 -6.29 -0.12
N ILE A 208 8.35 -5.85 0.96
CA ILE A 208 8.81 -6.12 2.33
C ILE A 208 8.79 -7.62 2.62
N LEU A 209 7.70 -8.31 2.25
CA LEU A 209 7.59 -9.75 2.49
C LEU A 209 8.63 -10.54 1.69
N CYS A 210 8.83 -10.23 0.40
CA CYS A 210 9.72 -11.03 -0.44
C CYS A 210 11.19 -10.66 -0.28
N PHE A 211 11.51 -9.40 0.04
CA PHE A 211 12.87 -8.88 -0.04
C PHE A 211 13.35 -8.16 1.24
N GLY A 212 12.54 -8.13 2.30
CA GLY A 212 12.90 -7.54 3.58
C GLY A 212 13.56 -8.49 4.58
N ARG A 213 13.61 -9.79 4.29
CA ARG A 213 14.03 -10.87 5.19
C ARG A 213 15.06 -11.79 4.55
N THR A 214 15.72 -12.60 5.39
CA THR A 214 16.71 -13.58 4.94
C THR A 214 16.13 -14.99 5.00
N TYR A 215 16.01 -15.66 3.86
CA TYR A 215 15.47 -17.02 3.82
C TYR A 215 15.94 -17.77 2.57
N ASP A 216 15.93 -19.09 2.68
CA ASP A 216 16.15 -19.96 1.54
C ASP A 216 14.84 -20.38 0.91
N VAL A 217 14.82 -20.44 -0.42
CA VAL A 217 13.71 -21.04 -1.16
C VAL A 217 14.20 -22.01 -2.21
N ARG A 218 13.51 -23.13 -2.32
CA ARG A 218 13.71 -24.07 -3.41
C ARG A 218 13.11 -23.47 -4.69
N THR A 219 13.78 -23.66 -5.80
CA THR A 219 13.28 -23.39 -7.16
C THR A 219 13.32 -24.69 -7.96
N ALA A 220 12.78 -24.69 -9.17
CA ALA A 220 12.89 -25.84 -10.07
C ALA A 220 14.34 -26.25 -10.39
N ARG A 221 15.30 -25.30 -10.32
CA ARG A 221 16.69 -25.51 -10.74
C ARG A 221 17.65 -25.67 -9.57
N SER A 222 17.44 -24.94 -8.49
CA SER A 222 18.36 -24.90 -7.34
C SER A 222 17.66 -24.39 -6.09
N ARG A 223 18.34 -24.48 -4.95
CA ARG A 223 18.01 -23.68 -3.76
C ARG A 223 18.70 -22.32 -3.89
N ILE A 224 17.97 -21.25 -3.64
CA ILE A 224 18.51 -19.88 -3.65
C ILE A 224 18.31 -19.26 -2.27
N SER A 225 19.30 -18.47 -1.84
CA SER A 225 19.23 -17.66 -0.63
C SER A 225 18.82 -16.24 -1.02
N ILE A 226 17.79 -15.71 -0.37
CA ILE A 226 17.37 -14.31 -0.48
C ILE A 226 17.85 -13.62 0.78
N GLU A 227 18.85 -12.74 0.65
CA GLU A 227 19.59 -12.17 1.79
C GLU A 227 19.15 -10.73 2.09
N ASN A 228 17.88 -10.53 2.48
CA ASN A 228 17.29 -9.21 2.75
C ASN A 228 17.75 -8.12 1.74
N PRO A 229 17.41 -8.24 0.43
CA PRO A 229 17.85 -7.27 -0.57
C PRO A 229 17.45 -5.81 -0.28
N LEU A 230 16.37 -5.57 0.46
CA LEU A 230 15.97 -4.23 0.92
C LEU A 230 16.85 -3.70 2.06
N ALA A 231 17.71 -4.52 2.67
CA ALA A 231 18.53 -4.18 3.81
C ALA A 231 17.71 -3.50 4.93
N LEU A 232 16.52 -4.04 5.22
CA LEU A 232 15.70 -3.59 6.34
C LEU A 232 16.42 -3.88 7.65
N ARG A 233 16.43 -2.90 8.56
CA ARG A 233 17.03 -2.96 9.90
C ARG A 233 15.99 -2.52 10.91
N GLY A 234 16.23 -2.73 12.21
CA GLY A 234 15.34 -2.24 13.28
C GLY A 234 14.10 -3.11 13.56
N LEU A 235 13.95 -4.22 12.85
CA LEU A 235 13.04 -5.33 13.17
C LEU A 235 13.85 -6.48 13.77
N ASN A 236 13.31 -7.12 14.80
CA ASN A 236 14.07 -8.07 15.62
C ASN A 236 14.08 -9.47 15.02
N ASP A 237 13.03 -9.84 14.29
CA ASP A 237 12.86 -11.14 13.66
C ASP A 237 12.02 -11.08 12.37
N ASP A 238 11.91 -12.21 11.68
CA ASP A 238 11.09 -12.37 10.48
C ASP A 238 9.59 -12.15 10.76
N SER A 239 9.13 -12.37 12.00
CA SER A 239 7.72 -12.22 12.36
C SER A 239 7.30 -10.75 12.34
N ASP A 240 8.17 -9.83 12.75
CA ASP A 240 7.97 -8.38 12.64
C ASP A 240 7.78 -7.95 11.16
N ILE A 241 8.57 -8.54 10.25
CA ILE A 241 8.51 -8.25 8.81
C ILE A 241 7.20 -8.77 8.20
N ILE A 242 6.83 -10.00 8.55
CA ILE A 242 5.58 -10.62 8.10
C ILE A 242 4.39 -9.83 8.65
N LEU A 243 4.40 -9.44 9.92
CA LEU A 243 3.35 -8.65 10.53
C LEU A 243 3.21 -7.28 9.85
N LEU A 244 4.32 -6.61 9.54
CA LEU A 244 4.27 -5.35 8.80
C LEU A 244 3.65 -5.53 7.41
N ALA A 245 4.09 -6.54 6.65
CA ALA A 245 3.52 -6.82 5.33
C ALA A 245 2.01 -7.14 5.43
N GLN A 246 1.59 -7.87 6.46
CA GLN A 246 0.19 -8.16 6.74
C GLN A 246 -0.62 -6.89 6.95
N ARG A 247 -0.18 -6.02 7.84
CA ARG A 247 -0.87 -4.75 8.15
C ARG A 247 -0.98 -3.85 6.93
N LEU A 248 0.09 -3.70 6.16
CA LEU A 248 0.09 -2.92 4.92
C LEU A 248 -0.90 -3.48 3.89
N SER A 249 -0.96 -4.81 3.73
CA SER A 249 -1.91 -5.45 2.81
C SER A 249 -3.36 -5.23 3.25
N ARG A 250 -3.65 -5.32 4.55
CA ARG A 250 -4.97 -5.06 5.13
C ARG A 250 -5.39 -3.59 4.96
N LEU A 251 -4.49 -2.64 5.19
CA LEU A 251 -4.76 -1.22 4.95
C LEU A 251 -5.10 -0.94 3.48
N GLN A 252 -4.42 -1.59 2.52
CA GLN A 252 -4.82 -1.48 1.11
C GLN A 252 -6.24 -2.01 0.90
N HIS A 253 -6.60 -3.10 1.56
CA HIS A 253 -7.93 -3.70 1.46
C HIS A 253 -9.01 -2.75 1.96
N TYR A 254 -8.78 -2.12 3.11
CA TYR A 254 -9.70 -1.12 3.70
C TYR A 254 -9.82 0.17 2.90
N ARG A 255 -8.94 0.43 1.93
CA ARG A 255 -9.10 1.57 1.03
C ARG A 255 -10.22 1.38 0.01
N ASN A 256 -10.72 0.16 -0.17
CA ASN A 256 -11.68 -0.17 -1.22
C ASN A 256 -13.13 -0.23 -0.73
N PRO A 257 -13.94 0.84 -0.95
CA PRO A 257 -15.33 0.89 -0.52
C PRO A 257 -16.26 -0.05 -1.32
N TYR A 258 -15.77 -0.63 -2.44
CA TYR A 258 -16.56 -1.52 -3.29
C TYR A 258 -16.41 -3.00 -2.93
N ILE A 259 -15.40 -3.36 -2.15
CA ILE A 259 -15.26 -4.71 -1.57
C ILE A 259 -15.85 -4.75 -0.17
N HIS A 260 -15.79 -3.64 0.56
CA HIS A 260 -16.33 -3.51 1.91
C HIS A 260 -17.26 -2.30 2.03
N PRO A 261 -18.52 -2.43 1.61
CA PRO A 261 -19.53 -1.41 1.92
C PRO A 261 -19.64 -1.13 3.44
N GLU A 262 -19.29 -2.12 4.28
CA GLU A 262 -19.22 -2.03 5.75
C GLU A 262 -18.09 -1.13 6.30
N ILE A 263 -17.19 -0.57 5.48
CA ILE A 263 -16.20 0.44 5.95
C ILE A 263 -16.89 1.69 6.52
N SER A 264 -18.15 1.92 6.15
CA SER A 264 -19.01 2.96 6.75
C SER A 264 -19.36 2.70 8.23
N GLU A 265 -19.06 1.51 8.77
CA GLU A 265 -19.23 1.21 10.18
C GLU A 265 -18.04 1.74 11.00
N MET A 266 -18.34 2.45 12.10
CA MET A 266 -17.34 3.06 12.98
C MET A 266 -16.32 2.07 13.56
N GLU A 267 -16.68 0.79 13.68
CA GLU A 267 -15.76 -0.28 14.11
C GLU A 267 -14.65 -0.50 13.08
N ALA A 268 -14.99 -0.52 11.79
CA ALA A 268 -14.02 -0.65 10.70
C ALA A 268 -13.07 0.56 10.64
N ILE A 269 -13.60 1.77 10.83
CA ILE A 269 -12.80 3.00 10.85
C ILE A 269 -11.82 3.01 12.03
N THR A 270 -12.27 2.54 13.20
CA THR A 270 -11.42 2.40 14.39
C THR A 270 -10.28 1.40 14.13
N ALA A 271 -10.57 0.27 13.48
CA ALA A 271 -9.54 -0.69 13.09
C ALA A 271 -8.53 -0.09 12.10
N ILE A 272 -8.98 0.69 11.10
CA ILE A 272 -8.09 1.38 10.16
C ILE A 272 -7.15 2.33 10.88
N ARG A 273 -7.66 3.14 11.81
CA ARG A 273 -6.84 4.05 12.62
C ARG A 273 -5.74 3.30 13.38
N GLN A 274 -6.12 2.25 14.11
CA GLN A 274 -5.19 1.46 14.92
C GLN A 274 -4.10 0.83 14.03
N GLU A 275 -4.50 0.22 12.91
CA GLU A 275 -3.57 -0.46 12.01
C GLU A 275 -2.64 0.54 11.30
N ALA A 276 -3.14 1.75 10.97
CA ALA A 276 -2.34 2.82 10.38
C ALA A 276 -1.27 3.34 11.35
N LEU A 277 -1.65 3.65 12.60
CA LEU A 277 -0.69 4.09 13.62
C LEU A 277 0.33 3.01 13.95
N ALA A 278 -0.10 1.75 14.02
CA ALA A 278 0.78 0.63 14.28
C ALA A 278 1.76 0.39 13.11
N CYS A 279 1.34 0.58 11.85
CA CYS A 279 2.22 0.61 10.70
C CYS A 279 3.25 1.73 10.79
N LEU A 280 2.81 2.97 11.04
CA LEU A 280 3.70 4.13 11.12
C LEU A 280 4.79 3.95 12.19
N ASN A 281 4.44 3.43 13.36
CA ASN A 281 5.41 3.10 14.42
C ASN A 281 6.50 2.13 13.95
N VAL A 282 6.14 1.12 13.14
CA VAL A 282 7.10 0.13 12.63
C VAL A 282 7.90 0.67 11.44
N ILE A 283 7.25 1.36 10.49
CA ILE A 283 7.90 1.96 9.30
C ILE A 283 9.06 2.87 9.71
N ARG A 284 8.88 3.62 10.79
CA ARG A 284 9.92 4.50 11.32
C ARG A 284 11.15 3.77 11.82
N ARG A 285 10.99 2.56 12.37
CA ARG A 285 12.12 1.75 12.86
C ARG A 285 12.95 1.18 11.71
N ILE A 286 12.36 1.04 10.52
CA ILE A 286 13.03 0.45 9.36
C ILE A 286 13.72 1.45 8.44
N GLY A 287 13.48 2.76 8.60
CA GLY A 287 14.14 3.85 7.85
C GLY A 287 15.63 3.90 8.06
#